data_AF-A0A6T5XGA3-F1
#
_entry.id   AF-A0A6T5XGA3-F1
#
_cell.length_a   1.000
_cell.length_b   1.000
_cell.length_c   1.000
_cell.angle_alpha   90.00
_cell.angle_beta   90.00
_cell.angle_gamma   90.00
#
_symmetry.space_group_name_H-M   'P 1'
#
loop_
_entity.id
_entity.type
_entity.pdbx_description
1 polymer ?
#
loop_
_entity_poly.entity_id
_entity_poly.type
_entity_poly.pdbx_seq_one_letter_code
_entity_poly.pdbx_strand_id
1 'polypeptide(L)'
;MKLAVAALLVASAAAFAPAQSGRSATSVNVNELELGVTEPLGVFDPLGWLDSEPEAFERRRAVERKHGRVAMAAVVGTIVHNNHIVFDGYLSPSANLKFSDVPTGVQGFFTIPAAGIAQILAFFALVELAWMPASKYDGDYGVGYFGTEITDPEEKVRKLNVELNNGRAAMMGIIGNFASEAVTGQTMYEQYATGHVTPF
;
A
#
# COMPACT_ATOMS: atom_id res chain seq x y z
N MET A 1 -20.54 -64.06 31.13
CA MET A 1 -21.65 -63.08 31.05
C MET A 1 -21.42 -61.75 31.79
N LYS A 2 -20.46 -61.62 32.74
CA LYS A 2 -20.26 -60.35 33.49
C LYS A 2 -19.37 -59.31 32.77
N LEU A 3 -18.54 -59.71 31.81
CA LEU A 3 -17.65 -58.81 31.06
C LEU A 3 -18.31 -58.13 29.84
N ALA A 4 -19.35 -58.75 29.26
CA ALA A 4 -20.03 -58.20 28.08
C ALA A 4 -20.92 -56.98 28.39
N VAL A 5 -21.47 -56.92 29.61
CA VAL A 5 -22.35 -55.81 30.04
C VAL A 5 -21.56 -54.53 30.31
N ALA A 6 -20.32 -54.64 30.79
CA ALA A 6 -19.46 -53.49 31.03
C ALA A 6 -19.02 -52.80 29.73
N ALA A 7 -18.77 -53.57 28.66
CA ALA A 7 -18.36 -53.01 27.36
C ALA A 7 -19.49 -52.22 26.66
N LEU A 8 -20.76 -52.62 26.84
CA LEU A 8 -21.92 -51.93 26.27
C LEU A 8 -22.22 -50.58 26.95
N LEU A 9 -21.88 -50.43 28.24
CA LEU A 9 -22.10 -49.18 28.98
C LEU A 9 -21.01 -48.13 28.72
N VAL A 10 -19.79 -48.54 28.35
CA VAL A 10 -18.72 -47.60 27.96
C VAL A 10 -18.92 -47.09 26.53
N ALA A 11 -19.52 -47.92 25.65
CA ALA A 11 -19.84 -47.52 24.28
C ALA A 11 -20.92 -46.43 24.19
N SER A 12 -21.88 -46.38 25.14
CA SER A 12 -22.94 -45.35 25.12
C SER A 12 -22.46 -43.98 25.58
N ALA A 13 -21.36 -43.89 26.34
CA ALA A 13 -20.81 -42.62 26.82
C ALA A 13 -20.01 -41.86 25.74
N ALA A 14 -19.36 -42.58 24.81
CA ALA A 14 -18.59 -41.96 23.73
C ALA A 14 -19.47 -41.40 22.60
N ALA A 15 -20.70 -41.90 22.45
CA ALA A 15 -21.63 -41.48 21.40
C ALA A 15 -22.37 -40.15 21.69
N PHE A 16 -22.29 -39.65 22.93
CA PHE A 16 -22.91 -38.39 23.37
C PHE A 16 -21.90 -37.30 23.77
N ALA A 17 -20.62 -37.49 23.46
CA ALA A 17 -19.66 -36.40 23.57
C ALA A 17 -19.98 -35.35 22.49
N PRO A 18 -20.15 -34.06 22.84
CA PRO A 18 -20.36 -33.02 21.83
C PRO A 18 -19.14 -33.04 20.90
N ALA A 19 -19.38 -33.20 19.60
CA ALA A 19 -18.33 -33.06 18.61
C ALA A 19 -17.68 -31.69 18.84
N GLN A 20 -16.38 -31.67 19.15
CA GLN A 20 -15.62 -30.43 19.07
C GLN A 20 -15.67 -30.00 17.61
N SER A 21 -16.62 -29.11 17.30
CA SER A 21 -16.51 -28.22 16.16
C SER A 21 -15.16 -27.55 16.34
N GLY A 22 -14.17 -28.05 15.61
CA GLY A 22 -12.96 -27.30 15.38
C GLY A 22 -13.47 -25.98 14.82
N ARG A 23 -13.39 -24.93 15.64
CA ARG A 23 -13.45 -23.57 15.11
C ARG A 23 -12.28 -23.52 14.15
N SER A 24 -12.57 -23.72 12.87
CA SER A 24 -11.70 -23.25 11.82
C SER A 24 -11.47 -21.80 12.17
N ALA A 25 -10.23 -21.45 12.49
CA ALA A 25 -9.84 -20.06 12.60
C ALA A 25 -9.97 -19.50 11.19
N THR A 26 -11.19 -19.15 10.79
CA THR A 26 -11.42 -18.15 9.77
C THR A 26 -10.64 -16.95 10.26
N SER A 27 -9.51 -16.68 9.61
CA SER A 27 -8.84 -15.39 9.69
C SER A 27 -9.94 -14.35 9.77
N VAL A 28 -10.00 -13.60 10.88
CA VAL A 28 -11.05 -12.61 11.10
C VAL A 28 -11.08 -11.73 9.85
N ASN A 29 -12.15 -11.85 9.06
CA ASN A 29 -12.38 -11.04 7.88
C ASN A 29 -12.51 -9.61 8.40
N VAL A 30 -11.42 -8.86 8.32
CA VAL A 30 -11.41 -7.45 8.68
C VAL A 30 -12.42 -6.77 7.76
N ASN A 31 -13.41 -6.12 8.33
CA ASN A 31 -14.46 -5.46 7.57
C ASN A 31 -13.84 -4.28 6.80
N GLU A 32 -13.67 -4.42 5.48
CA GLU A 32 -13.07 -3.37 4.65
C GLU A 32 -13.90 -2.07 4.64
N LEU A 33 -15.17 -2.12 5.04
CA LEU A 33 -16.05 -0.96 5.20
C LEU A 33 -15.69 -0.11 6.42
N GLU A 34 -15.24 -0.73 7.52
CA GLU A 34 -14.78 -0.02 8.72
C GLU A 34 -13.36 0.52 8.55
N LEU A 35 -12.61 -0.07 7.61
CA LEU A 35 -11.25 0.28 7.33
C LEU A 35 -11.20 1.58 6.50
N GLY A 36 -10.44 2.57 6.96
CA GLY A 36 -10.38 3.91 6.38
C GLY A 36 -11.37 4.91 6.98
N VAL A 37 -12.17 4.49 7.96
CA VAL A 37 -12.99 5.39 8.79
C VAL A 37 -12.13 5.87 9.95
N THR A 38 -11.74 7.14 9.93
CA THR A 38 -10.92 7.72 10.99
C THR A 38 -11.41 9.12 11.36
N GLU A 39 -11.28 9.46 12.63
CA GLU A 39 -11.44 10.85 13.07
C GLU A 39 -10.41 11.75 12.37
N PRO A 40 -10.75 13.01 12.01
CA PRO A 40 -11.95 13.75 12.43
C PRO A 40 -13.19 13.57 11.53
N LEU A 41 -13.07 12.91 10.38
CA LEU A 41 -14.13 12.91 9.36
C LEU A 41 -15.11 11.74 9.47
N GLY A 42 -14.71 10.61 10.07
CA GLY A 42 -15.54 9.41 10.09
C GLY A 42 -15.75 8.86 8.68
N VAL A 43 -16.98 8.52 8.32
CA VAL A 43 -17.34 8.07 6.97
C VAL A 43 -17.47 9.28 6.06
N PHE A 44 -16.48 9.48 5.19
CA PHE A 44 -16.45 10.59 4.24
C PHE A 44 -16.79 10.12 2.81
N ASP A 45 -18.06 10.21 2.45
CA ASP A 45 -18.55 9.94 1.09
C ASP A 45 -19.55 11.03 0.64
N PRO A 46 -19.06 12.18 0.15
CA PRO A 46 -19.94 13.26 -0.32
C PRO A 46 -20.71 12.92 -1.61
N LEU A 47 -20.30 11.87 -2.33
CA LEU A 47 -20.91 11.47 -3.60
C LEU A 47 -21.91 10.32 -3.45
N GLY A 48 -21.96 9.66 -2.29
CA GLY A 48 -22.90 8.57 -1.99
C GLY A 48 -22.61 7.28 -2.77
N TRP A 49 -21.35 7.01 -3.12
CA TRP A 49 -20.95 5.80 -3.83
C TRP A 49 -21.09 4.53 -2.99
N LEU A 50 -21.04 4.64 -1.66
CA LEU A 50 -21.23 3.51 -0.75
C LEU A 50 -22.65 2.93 -0.85
N ASP A 51 -23.66 3.79 -0.99
CA ASP A 51 -25.06 3.38 -1.08
C ASP A 51 -25.48 3.08 -2.53
N SER A 52 -24.97 3.85 -3.50
CA SER A 52 -25.36 3.72 -4.91
C SER A 52 -24.67 2.57 -5.65
N GLU A 53 -23.42 2.25 -5.31
CA GLU A 53 -22.65 1.20 -5.99
C GLU A 53 -21.74 0.44 -5.00
N PRO A 54 -22.33 -0.36 -4.10
CA PRO A 54 -21.56 -1.12 -3.10
C PRO A 54 -20.67 -2.20 -3.71
N GLU A 55 -21.03 -2.76 -4.87
CA GLU A 55 -20.26 -3.80 -5.55
C GLU A 55 -18.89 -3.31 -6.04
N ALA A 56 -18.77 -2.01 -6.36
CA ALA A 56 -17.50 -1.42 -6.76
C ALA A 56 -16.61 -1.04 -5.57
N PHE A 57 -17.10 -1.15 -4.34
CA PHE A 57 -16.37 -0.71 -3.14
C PHE A 57 -15.07 -1.49 -2.94
N GLU A 58 -15.08 -2.82 -3.06
CA GLU A 58 -13.88 -3.67 -2.91
C GLU A 58 -12.77 -3.24 -3.88
N ARG A 59 -13.14 -3.01 -5.14
CA ARG A 59 -12.21 -2.51 -6.16
C ARG A 59 -11.74 -1.09 -5.84
N ARG A 60 -12.63 -0.18 -5.43
CA ARG A 60 -12.28 1.21 -5.08
C ARG A 60 -11.31 1.25 -3.90
N ARG A 61 -11.53 0.43 -2.87
CA ARG A 61 -10.63 0.28 -1.71
C ARG A 61 -9.26 -0.25 -2.12
N ALA A 62 -9.21 -1.26 -3.00
CA ALA A 62 -7.95 -1.76 -3.54
C ALA A 62 -7.20 -0.69 -4.36
N VAL A 63 -7.91 0.07 -5.18
CA VAL A 63 -7.36 1.17 -5.98
C VAL A 63 -6.82 2.31 -5.09
N GLU A 64 -7.55 2.67 -4.04
CA GLU A 64 -7.13 3.66 -3.05
C GLU A 64 -5.83 3.23 -2.36
N ARG A 65 -5.76 1.98 -1.87
CA ARG A 65 -4.53 1.41 -1.29
C ARG A 65 -3.37 1.46 -2.28
N LYS A 66 -3.59 1.07 -3.53
CA LYS A 66 -2.55 1.05 -4.56
C LYS A 66 -2.00 2.45 -4.86
N HIS A 67 -2.87 3.44 -5.07
CA HIS A 67 -2.44 4.83 -5.27
C HIS A 67 -1.72 5.37 -4.02
N GLY A 68 -2.18 5.01 -2.83
CA GLY A 68 -1.58 5.44 -1.57
C GLY A 68 -0.18 4.90 -1.40
N ARG A 69 0.05 3.61 -1.68
CA ARG A 69 1.36 2.97 -1.65
C ARG A 69 2.35 3.60 -2.62
N VAL A 70 1.91 3.85 -3.86
CA VAL A 70 2.75 4.52 -4.87
C VAL A 70 3.06 5.96 -4.45
N ALA A 71 2.07 6.70 -3.95
CA ALA A 71 2.28 8.07 -3.50
C ALA A 71 3.22 8.16 -2.29
N MET A 72 3.10 7.25 -1.31
CA MET A 72 4.02 7.20 -0.16
C MET A 72 5.47 6.99 -0.60
N ALA A 73 5.71 6.03 -1.52
CA ALA A 73 7.05 5.81 -2.07
C ALA A 73 7.55 7.03 -2.87
N ALA A 74 6.66 7.68 -3.63
CA ALA A 74 6.98 8.88 -4.38
C ALA A 74 7.38 10.04 -3.47
N VAL A 75 6.68 10.28 -2.35
CA VAL A 75 7.02 11.38 -1.41
C VAL A 75 8.42 11.18 -0.85
N VAL A 76 8.73 9.96 -0.42
CA VAL A 76 10.07 9.61 0.06
C VAL A 76 11.09 9.83 -1.06
N GLY A 77 10.79 9.41 -2.30
CA GLY A 77 11.62 9.66 -3.47
C GLY A 77 11.90 11.15 -3.70
N THR A 78 10.87 12.00 -3.66
CA THR A 78 11.01 13.45 -3.80
C THR A 78 11.92 14.04 -2.73
N ILE A 79 11.77 13.63 -1.47
CA ILE A 79 12.61 14.13 -0.37
C ILE A 79 14.06 13.66 -0.54
N VAL A 80 14.29 12.38 -0.85
CA VAL A 80 15.62 11.80 -1.03
C VAL A 80 16.36 12.47 -2.20
N HIS A 81 15.69 12.66 -3.34
CA HIS A 81 16.28 13.29 -4.51
C HIS A 81 16.63 14.77 -4.27
N ASN A 82 15.72 15.54 -3.63
CA ASN A 82 15.98 16.95 -3.33
C ASN A 82 17.02 17.17 -2.21
N ASN A 83 17.30 16.16 -1.38
CA ASN A 83 18.42 16.19 -0.43
C ASN A 83 19.76 15.82 -1.09
N HIS A 84 19.80 15.62 -2.41
CA HIS A 84 20.99 15.21 -3.16
C HIS A 84 21.64 13.93 -2.63
N ILE A 85 20.83 13.00 -2.10
CA ILE A 85 21.28 11.65 -1.76
C ILE A 85 21.30 10.84 -3.06
N VAL A 86 22.44 10.86 -3.72
CA VAL A 86 22.63 10.31 -5.06
C VAL A 86 23.56 9.10 -5.01
N PHE A 87 23.31 8.10 -5.84
CA PHE A 87 24.26 7.00 -6.05
C PHE A 87 25.49 7.51 -6.78
N ASP A 88 26.68 7.20 -6.26
CA ASP A 88 27.92 7.56 -6.95
C ASP A 88 28.10 6.64 -8.18
N GLY A 89 28.22 7.24 -9.36
CA GLY A 89 28.44 6.53 -10.63
C GLY A 89 27.63 7.03 -11.82
N TYR A 90 27.62 6.19 -12.87
CA TYR A 90 26.93 6.45 -14.13
C TYR A 90 25.60 5.71 -14.18
N LEU A 91 24.52 6.44 -14.46
CA LEU A 91 23.21 5.85 -14.78
C LEU A 91 23.27 5.14 -16.14
N SER A 92 23.95 5.76 -17.11
CA SER A 92 24.12 5.19 -18.45
C SER A 92 25.52 5.50 -18.98
N PRO A 93 26.41 4.49 -19.05
CA PRO A 93 27.73 4.65 -19.65
C PRO A 93 27.67 5.01 -21.13
N SER A 94 26.65 4.56 -21.87
CA SER A 94 26.49 4.84 -23.30
C SER A 94 26.01 6.27 -23.57
N ALA A 95 25.20 6.85 -22.69
CA ALA A 95 24.77 8.24 -22.75
C ALA A 95 25.65 9.20 -21.94
N ASN A 96 26.73 8.70 -21.31
CA ASN A 96 27.61 9.46 -20.40
C ASN A 96 26.85 10.23 -19.30
N LEU A 97 25.73 9.69 -18.83
CA LEU A 97 24.84 10.35 -17.89
C LEU A 97 25.11 9.83 -16.47
N LYS A 98 25.48 10.72 -15.55
CA LYS A 98 25.66 10.39 -14.13
C LYS A 98 24.37 10.57 -13.36
N PHE A 99 24.26 9.89 -12.22
CA PHE A 99 23.10 10.08 -11.33
C PHE A 99 23.02 11.52 -10.79
N SER A 100 24.15 12.21 -10.67
CA SER A 100 24.20 13.63 -10.26
C SER A 100 23.62 14.59 -11.30
N ASP A 101 23.60 14.18 -12.56
CA ASP A 101 23.20 15.04 -13.69
C ASP A 101 21.68 14.99 -13.92
N VAL A 102 20.98 14.09 -13.23
CA VAL A 102 19.53 13.94 -13.30
C VAL A 102 18.86 15.04 -12.47
N PRO A 103 17.96 15.85 -13.05
CA PRO A 103 17.18 16.82 -12.30
C PRO A 103 16.34 16.17 -11.19
N THR A 104 16.25 16.82 -10.03
CA THR A 104 15.58 16.26 -8.85
C THR A 104 14.05 16.43 -8.86
N GLY A 105 13.52 17.32 -9.70
CA GLY A 105 12.09 17.56 -9.87
C GLY A 105 11.42 16.67 -10.91
N VAL A 106 10.21 17.04 -11.34
CA VAL A 106 9.41 16.30 -12.34
C VAL A 106 10.19 15.96 -13.62
N GLN A 107 11.14 16.82 -14.02
CA GLN A 107 11.94 16.63 -15.23
C GLN A 107 12.91 15.44 -15.15
N GLY A 108 13.23 14.94 -13.95
CA GLY A 108 14.14 13.82 -13.77
C GLY A 108 13.72 12.59 -14.57
N PHE A 109 12.41 12.29 -14.60
CA PHE A 109 11.88 11.16 -15.36
C PHE A 109 12.17 11.24 -16.87
N PHE A 110 12.08 12.43 -17.45
CA PHE A 110 12.31 12.64 -18.88
C PHE A 110 13.78 12.58 -19.30
N THR A 111 14.71 12.65 -18.34
CA THR A 111 16.15 12.49 -18.61
C THR A 111 16.61 11.03 -18.65
N ILE A 112 15.78 10.10 -18.15
CA ILE A 112 16.11 8.68 -18.14
C ILE A 112 16.04 8.14 -19.58
N PRO A 113 17.09 7.43 -20.06
CA PRO A 113 17.06 6.83 -21.40
C PRO A 113 15.88 5.86 -21.57
N ALA A 114 15.28 5.83 -22.76
CA ALA A 114 14.12 4.98 -23.06
C ALA A 114 14.36 3.48 -22.75
N ALA A 115 15.59 3.01 -22.92
CA ALA A 115 15.97 1.64 -22.56
C ALA A 115 15.85 1.37 -21.04
N GLY A 116 16.20 2.35 -20.20
CA GLY A 116 16.05 2.25 -18.75
C GLY A 116 14.57 2.25 -18.33
N ILE A 117 13.76 3.11 -18.97
CA ILE A 117 12.30 3.11 -18.75
C ILE A 117 11.70 1.76 -19.16
N ALA A 118 12.12 1.19 -20.30
CA ALA A 118 11.65 -0.12 -20.74
C ALA A 118 12.03 -1.25 -19.75
N GLN A 119 13.22 -1.20 -19.14
CA GLN A 119 13.62 -2.15 -18.10
C GLN A 119 12.74 -2.03 -16.85
N ILE A 120 12.48 -0.80 -16.39
CA ILE A 120 11.59 -0.52 -15.26
C ILE A 120 10.20 -1.07 -15.53
N LEU A 121 9.60 -0.73 -16.68
CA LEU A 121 8.26 -1.19 -17.05
C LEU A 121 8.19 -2.71 -17.20
N ALA A 122 9.20 -3.35 -17.81
CA ALA A 122 9.24 -4.80 -17.95
C ALA A 122 9.31 -5.51 -16.60
N PHE A 123 10.14 -4.99 -15.67
CA PHE A 123 10.25 -5.54 -14.32
C PHE A 123 8.95 -5.37 -13.54
N PHE A 124 8.38 -4.16 -13.51
CA PHE A 124 7.13 -3.92 -12.78
C PHE A 124 5.92 -4.60 -13.43
N ALA A 125 5.91 -4.82 -14.75
CA ALA A 125 4.89 -5.65 -15.39
C ALA A 125 4.94 -7.10 -14.88
N LEU A 126 6.13 -7.68 -14.70
CA LEU A 126 6.28 -9.01 -14.12
C LEU A 126 5.82 -9.02 -12.65
N VAL A 127 6.25 -8.03 -11.86
CA VAL A 127 5.83 -7.91 -10.45
C VAL A 127 4.31 -7.81 -10.35
N GLU A 128 3.69 -6.93 -11.12
CA GLU A 128 2.26 -6.63 -11.03
C GLU A 128 1.35 -7.72 -11.62
N LEU A 129 1.86 -8.55 -12.54
CA LEU A 129 1.07 -9.63 -13.15
C LEU A 129 1.31 -11.00 -12.51
N ALA A 130 2.53 -11.29 -12.05
CA ALA A 130 2.91 -12.63 -11.60
C ALA A 130 3.11 -12.72 -10.08
N TRP A 131 3.93 -11.84 -9.48
CA TRP A 131 4.34 -12.00 -8.08
C TRP A 131 3.41 -11.33 -7.08
N MET A 132 2.97 -10.11 -7.40
CA MET A 132 2.08 -9.29 -6.59
C MET A 132 0.91 -8.83 -7.47
N PRO A 133 -0.01 -9.75 -7.80
CA PRO A 133 -1.05 -9.52 -8.80
C PRO A 133 -1.97 -8.37 -8.38
N ALA A 134 -2.01 -7.30 -9.17
CA ALA A 134 -2.91 -6.17 -8.89
C ALA A 134 -4.41 -6.53 -9.01
N SER A 135 -4.73 -7.67 -9.61
CA SER A 135 -6.09 -8.25 -9.63
C SER A 135 -6.52 -8.82 -8.29
N LYS A 136 -5.60 -9.04 -7.34
CA LYS A 136 -5.95 -9.46 -5.97
C LYS A 136 -6.30 -8.22 -5.13
N TYR A 137 -7.61 -8.01 -4.92
CA TYR A 137 -8.13 -6.81 -4.26
C TYR A 137 -7.89 -6.76 -2.75
N ASP A 138 -7.64 -7.91 -2.10
CA ASP A 138 -7.27 -7.99 -0.69
C ASP A 138 -6.02 -7.15 -0.36
N GLY A 139 -5.13 -6.95 -1.33
CA GLY A 139 -3.89 -6.17 -1.19
C GLY A 139 -2.84 -6.81 -0.27
N ASP A 140 -3.11 -8.02 0.23
CA ASP A 140 -2.20 -8.87 0.98
C ASP A 140 -1.47 -9.81 0.01
N TYR A 141 -0.23 -9.47 -0.31
CA TYR A 141 0.60 -10.19 -1.28
C TYR A 141 1.50 -11.26 -0.63
N GLY A 142 1.21 -11.66 0.61
CA GLY A 142 1.98 -12.70 1.31
C GLY A 142 3.18 -12.19 2.09
N VAL A 143 3.31 -10.87 2.27
CA VAL A 143 4.32 -10.25 3.14
C VAL A 143 3.60 -9.48 4.25
N GLY A 144 3.70 -9.99 5.48
CA GLY A 144 3.16 -9.32 6.67
C GLY A 144 3.91 -8.03 7.02
N TYR A 145 3.47 -7.36 8.09
CA TYR A 145 4.14 -6.15 8.58
C TYR A 145 5.56 -6.50 9.06
N PHE A 146 6.57 -5.99 8.33
CA PHE A 146 7.98 -6.37 8.49
C PHE A 146 8.21 -7.90 8.46
N GLY A 147 7.45 -8.61 7.61
CA GLY A 147 7.58 -10.07 7.44
C GLY A 147 6.84 -10.90 8.49
N THR A 148 6.17 -10.27 9.46
CA THR A 148 5.37 -10.95 10.48
C THR A 148 3.89 -10.62 10.33
N GLU A 149 3.03 -11.62 10.51
CA GLU A 149 1.59 -11.39 10.60
C GLU A 149 1.24 -10.77 11.94
N ILE A 150 0.35 -9.78 11.92
CA ILE A 150 -0.18 -9.17 13.15
C ILE A 150 -1.31 -10.08 13.62
N THR A 151 -1.11 -10.75 14.75
CA THR A 151 -2.06 -11.69 15.34
C THR A 151 -3.21 -10.98 16.06
N ASP A 152 -2.97 -9.80 16.61
CA ASP A 152 -3.98 -8.98 17.28
C ASP A 152 -4.89 -8.24 16.27
N PRO A 153 -6.21 -8.52 16.26
CA PRO A 153 -7.15 -7.88 15.33
C PRO A 153 -7.21 -6.37 15.46
N GLU A 154 -7.17 -5.83 16.68
CA GLU A 154 -7.28 -4.37 16.92
C GLU A 154 -6.04 -3.65 16.38
N GLU A 155 -4.85 -4.18 16.68
CA GLU A 155 -3.61 -3.63 16.15
C GLU A 155 -3.54 -3.73 14.61
N LYS A 156 -4.06 -4.81 14.02
CA LYS A 156 -4.12 -4.99 12.57
C LYS A 156 -4.99 -3.91 11.92
N VAL A 157 -6.21 -3.68 12.43
CA VAL A 157 -7.10 -2.61 11.93
C VAL A 157 -6.45 -1.24 12.09
N ARG A 158 -5.83 -0.98 13.24
CA ARG A 158 -5.13 0.28 13.50
C ARG A 158 -4.02 0.54 12.46
N LYS A 159 -3.16 -0.46 12.20
CA LYS A 159 -2.03 -0.31 11.25
C LYS A 159 -2.51 -0.17 9.80
N LEU A 160 -3.59 -0.86 9.43
CA LEU A 160 -4.20 -0.70 8.11
C LEU A 160 -4.81 0.70 7.93
N ASN A 161 -5.44 1.26 8.97
CA ASN A 161 -5.90 2.65 8.95
C ASN A 161 -4.74 3.65 8.85
N VAL A 162 -3.62 3.38 9.53
CA VAL A 162 -2.38 4.18 9.41
C VAL A 162 -1.83 4.14 7.99
N GLU A 163 -1.81 2.97 7.34
CA GLU A 163 -1.39 2.84 5.94
C GLU A 163 -2.27 3.68 5.01
N LEU A 164 -3.60 3.57 5.14
CA LEU A 164 -4.54 4.33 4.32
C LEU A 164 -4.40 5.85 4.52
N ASN A 165 -4.31 6.31 5.76
CA ASN A 165 -4.24 7.74 6.04
C ASN A 165 -2.91 8.37 5.61
N ASN A 166 -1.78 7.67 5.79
CA ASN A 166 -0.51 8.12 5.22
C ASN A 166 -0.55 8.09 3.69
N GLY A 167 -1.20 7.08 3.10
CA GLY A 167 -1.44 7.01 1.65
C GLY A 167 -2.24 8.21 1.13
N ARG A 168 -3.37 8.55 1.76
CA ARG A 168 -4.21 9.70 1.42
C ARG A 168 -3.45 11.02 1.53
N ALA A 169 -2.71 11.21 2.62
CA ALA A 169 -1.87 12.40 2.81
C ALA A 169 -0.77 12.48 1.76
N ALA A 170 -0.12 11.36 1.42
CA ALA A 170 0.93 11.31 0.42
C ALA A 170 0.42 11.61 -1.00
N MET A 171 -0.79 11.17 -1.35
CA MET A 171 -1.41 11.54 -2.63
C MET A 171 -1.54 13.06 -2.77
N MET A 172 -2.04 13.73 -1.71
CA MET A 172 -2.14 15.19 -1.69
C MET A 172 -0.76 15.86 -1.69
N GLY A 173 0.23 15.29 -0.99
CA GLY A 173 1.60 15.77 -0.96
C GLY A 173 2.28 15.77 -2.33
N ILE A 174 2.15 14.68 -3.10
CA ILE A 174 2.72 14.61 -4.45
C ILE A 174 2.04 15.56 -5.41
N ILE A 175 0.71 15.66 -5.37
CA ILE A 175 -0.01 16.63 -6.20
C ILE A 175 0.45 18.05 -5.86
N GLY A 176 0.61 18.38 -4.58
CA GLY A 176 1.14 19.65 -4.12
C GLY A 176 2.55 19.92 -4.66
N ASN A 177 3.45 18.93 -4.61
CA ASN A 177 4.80 19.08 -5.14
C ASN A 177 4.81 19.30 -6.66
N PHE A 178 4.07 18.48 -7.42
CA PHE A 178 3.99 18.61 -8.88
C PHE A 178 3.39 19.95 -9.31
N ALA A 179 2.32 20.38 -8.65
CA ALA A 179 1.71 21.68 -8.92
C ALA A 179 2.66 22.83 -8.59
N SER A 180 3.35 22.77 -7.44
CA SER A 180 4.30 23.81 -7.04
C SER A 180 5.48 23.90 -8.00
N GLU A 181 6.12 22.77 -8.35
CA GLU A 181 7.24 22.74 -9.30
C GLU A 181 6.82 23.23 -10.69
N ALA A 182 5.60 22.89 -11.14
CA ALA A 182 5.09 23.34 -12.44
C ALA A 182 4.80 24.85 -12.48
N VAL A 183 4.26 25.42 -11.39
CA VAL A 183 3.91 26.85 -11.32
C VAL A 183 5.14 27.73 -11.09
N THR A 184 6.02 27.32 -10.17
CA THR A 184 7.24 28.10 -9.85
C THR A 184 8.34 27.92 -10.88
N GLY A 185 8.32 26.82 -11.65
CA GLY A 185 9.40 26.43 -12.55
C GLY A 185 10.70 26.03 -11.82
N GLN A 186 10.64 25.86 -10.50
CA GLN A 186 11.77 25.53 -9.63
C GLN A 186 11.54 24.17 -8.98
N THR A 187 12.62 23.43 -8.75
CA THR A 187 12.58 22.21 -7.92
C THR A 187 12.22 22.53 -6.48
N MET A 188 11.74 21.54 -5.72
CA MET A 188 11.49 21.73 -4.29
C MET A 188 12.72 22.29 -3.55
N TYR A 189 13.91 21.76 -3.83
CA TYR A 189 15.16 22.27 -3.25
C TYR A 189 15.39 23.76 -3.54
N GLU A 190 15.23 24.17 -4.80
CA GLU A 190 15.43 25.56 -5.22
C GLU A 190 14.43 26.53 -4.57
N GLN A 191 13.17 26.12 -4.42
CA GLN A 191 12.15 26.93 -3.74
C GLN A 191 12.58 27.25 -2.30
N TYR A 192 13.05 26.23 -1.55
CA TYR A 192 13.53 26.44 -0.18
C TYR A 192 14.86 27.19 -0.11
N ALA A 193 15.79 26.92 -1.03
CA ALA A 193 17.10 27.58 -1.07
C ALA A 193 16.99 29.07 -1.41
N THR A 194 16.05 29.45 -2.28
CA THR A 194 15.80 30.84 -2.68
C THR A 194 14.84 31.58 -1.74
N GLY A 195 14.25 30.88 -0.77
CA GLY A 195 13.25 31.45 0.15
C GLY A 195 11.90 31.72 -0.50
N HIS A 196 11.61 31.13 -1.67
CA HIS A 196 10.37 31.25 -2.42
C HIS A 196 9.26 30.35 -1.83
N VAL A 197 9.06 30.46 -0.53
CA VAL A 197 8.04 29.73 0.24
C VAL A 197 6.72 30.52 0.26
N THR A 198 6.79 31.83 0.04
CA THR A 198 5.60 32.67 -0.14
C THR A 198 4.94 32.34 -1.47
N PRO A 199 3.62 32.12 -1.51
CA PRO A 199 2.91 31.88 -2.76
C PRO A 199 2.84 33.18 -3.57
N PHE A 200 3.84 33.37 -4.44
CA PHE A 200 4.04 34.54 -5.32
C PHE A 200 4.06 35.90 -4.61
#